data_AF-A0A4V1QQ57-F1
#
_entry.id   AF-A0A4V1QQ57-F1
#
_cell.length_a   1.000
_cell.length_b   1.000
_cell.length_c   1.000
_cell.angle_alpha   90.00
_cell.angle_beta   90.00
_cell.angle_gamma   90.00
#
_symmetry.space_group_name_H-M   'P 1'
#
loop_
_entity.id
_entity.type
_entity.pdbx_description
1 polymer ?
#
loop_
_entity_poly.entity_id
_entity_poly.type
_entity_poly.pdbx_seq_one_letter_code
_entity_poly.pdbx_strand_id
1 'polypeptide(L)'
;MEQPHTGQNAPAGLVGGVFGLAKNLLGLIISRLELAALEFSEIGGNLLKIVILLALALTAGWFAIAYWSVLIVVLAWDTWGWKILLLMALAFTVLAVGLALYARSVLRQGKIALPETMAELRKDRDALL
;
A
#
# COMPACT_ATOMS: atom_id res chain seq x y z
N MET A 1 40.85 -10.06 -66.40
CA MET A 1 41.15 -9.02 -65.39
C MET A 1 39.96 -8.99 -64.45
N GLU A 2 40.14 -9.62 -63.28
CA GLU A 2 39.13 -9.79 -62.24
C GLU A 2 38.71 -8.42 -61.68
N GLN A 3 37.39 -8.20 -61.51
CA GLN A 3 36.89 -7.09 -60.73
C GLN A 3 36.32 -7.60 -59.39
N PRO A 4 36.63 -6.95 -58.26
CA PRO A 4 36.48 -7.53 -56.93
C PRO A 4 35.09 -7.27 -56.37
N HIS A 5 34.53 -8.28 -55.70
CA HIS A 5 33.36 -8.13 -54.84
C HIS A 5 33.75 -7.34 -53.58
N THR A 6 33.69 -6.00 -53.65
CA THR A 6 33.94 -5.14 -52.50
C THR A 6 32.65 -4.87 -51.73
N GLY A 7 32.62 -5.31 -50.48
CA GLY A 7 32.00 -4.54 -49.40
C GLY A 7 30.58 -4.92 -48.99
N GLN A 8 30.38 -6.16 -48.55
CA GLN A 8 29.33 -6.50 -47.58
C GLN A 8 29.64 -5.79 -46.25
N ASN A 9 29.34 -4.50 -46.13
CA ASN A 9 29.51 -3.73 -44.89
C ASN A 9 28.25 -2.89 -44.63
N ALA A 10 27.32 -3.45 -43.87
CA ALA A 10 26.40 -2.66 -43.06
C ALA A 10 26.31 -3.32 -41.68
N PRO A 11 26.96 -2.76 -40.64
CA PRO A 11 26.88 -3.27 -39.28
C PRO A 11 25.55 -2.84 -38.65
N ALA A 12 24.44 -3.40 -39.13
CA ALA A 12 23.12 -3.24 -38.52
C ALA A 12 22.88 -4.27 -37.38
N GLY A 13 23.96 -4.80 -36.77
CA GLY A 13 23.93 -6.09 -36.08
C GLY A 13 23.87 -6.09 -34.55
N LEU A 14 24.15 -4.99 -33.85
CA LEU A 14 24.20 -5.00 -32.38
C LEU A 14 23.30 -3.94 -31.74
N VAL A 15 23.35 -2.70 -32.24
CA VAL A 15 22.51 -1.61 -31.71
C VAL A 15 21.03 -1.88 -31.99
N GLY A 16 20.70 -2.37 -33.20
CA GLY A 16 19.34 -2.81 -33.55
C GLY A 16 18.89 -4.04 -32.76
N GLY A 17 19.81 -4.94 -32.44
CA GLY A 17 19.55 -6.11 -31.60
C GLY A 17 19.21 -5.73 -30.16
N VAL A 18 19.99 -4.84 -29.54
CA VAL A 18 19.73 -4.35 -28.17
C VAL A 18 18.41 -3.57 -28.11
N PHE A 19 18.10 -2.76 -29.12
CA PHE A 19 16.83 -2.04 -29.20
C PHE A 19 15.64 -2.99 -29.38
N GLY A 20 15.82 -4.06 -30.16
CA GLY A 20 14.83 -5.13 -30.33
C GLY A 20 14.58 -5.90 -29.04
N LEU A 21 15.63 -6.24 -28.29
CA LEU A 21 15.52 -6.91 -26.99
C LEU A 21 14.85 -6.03 -25.94
N ALA A 22 15.20 -4.73 -25.89
CA ALA A 22 14.56 -3.78 -24.99
C ALA A 22 13.06 -3.63 -25.27
N LYS A 23 12.67 -3.56 -26.56
CA LYS A 23 11.26 -3.49 -26.96
C LYS A 23 10.48 -4.76 -26.59
N ASN A 24 11.13 -5.92 -26.70
CA ASN A 24 10.52 -7.20 -26.34
C ASN A 24 10.36 -7.36 -24.82
N LEU A 25 11.37 -6.95 -24.04
CA LEU A 25 11.30 -6.91 -22.57
C LEU A 25 10.23 -5.94 -22.08
N LEU A 26 10.13 -4.74 -22.69
CA LEU A 26 9.07 -3.78 -22.39
C LEU A 26 7.69 -4.36 -22.71
N GLY A 27 7.52 -5.01 -23.87
CA GLY A 27 6.27 -5.68 -24.22
C GLY A 27 5.88 -6.79 -23.23
N LEU A 28 6.86 -7.55 -22.75
CA LEU A 28 6.63 -8.59 -21.74
C LEU A 28 6.21 -8.00 -20.39
N ILE A 29 6.85 -6.92 -19.95
CA ILE A 29 6.52 -6.23 -18.70
C ILE A 29 5.12 -5.61 -18.78
N ILE A 30 4.80 -4.94 -19.90
CA ILE A 30 3.48 -4.35 -20.14
C ILE A 30 2.40 -5.44 -20.14
N SER A 31 2.65 -6.58 -20.79
CA SER A 31 1.69 -7.69 -20.80
C SER A 31 1.48 -8.30 -19.41
N ARG A 32 2.53 -8.38 -18.58
CA ARG A 32 2.40 -8.81 -17.17
C ARG A 32 1.63 -7.80 -16.32
N LEU A 33 1.82 -6.51 -16.57
CA LEU A 33 1.07 -5.43 -15.92
C LEU A 33 -0.41 -5.43 -16.34
N GLU A 34 -0.71 -5.64 -17.62
CA GLU A 34 -2.09 -5.80 -18.10
C GLU A 34 -2.76 -7.01 -17.42
N LEU A 35 -2.05 -8.15 -17.36
CA LEU A 35 -2.57 -9.35 -16.70
C LEU A 35 -2.78 -9.13 -15.20
N ALA A 36 -1.82 -8.50 -14.52
CA ALA A 36 -1.92 -8.19 -13.09
C ALA A 36 -3.04 -7.18 -12.80
N ALA A 37 -3.23 -6.17 -13.66
CA ALA A 37 -4.33 -5.21 -13.55
C ALA A 37 -5.69 -5.86 -13.79
N LEU A 38 -5.77 -6.81 -14.72
CA LEU A 38 -6.98 -7.59 -15.00
C LEU A 38 -7.33 -8.51 -13.83
N GLU A 39 -6.35 -9.26 -13.30
CA GLU A 39 -6.53 -10.09 -12.10
C GLU A 39 -6.89 -9.23 -10.87
N PHE A 40 -6.30 -8.03 -10.73
CA PHE A 40 -6.63 -7.11 -9.63
C PHE A 40 -8.05 -6.53 -9.77
N SER A 41 -8.52 -6.32 -11.00
CA SER A 41 -9.90 -5.93 -11.29
C SER A 41 -10.89 -7.07 -10.97
N GLU A 42 -10.51 -8.31 -11.25
CA GLU A 42 -11.29 -9.50 -10.96
C GLU A 42 -11.33 -9.82 -9.45
N ILE A 43 -10.24 -9.57 -8.72
CA ILE A 43 -10.18 -9.57 -7.24
C ILE A 43 -10.93 -8.35 -6.66
N GLY A 44 -10.93 -7.22 -7.37
CA GLY A 44 -11.50 -5.94 -6.95
C GLY A 44 -13.00 -5.96 -6.68
N GLY A 45 -13.75 -6.88 -7.29
CA GLY A 45 -15.19 -7.05 -7.06
C GLY A 45 -15.54 -7.34 -5.60
N ASN A 46 -14.69 -8.09 -4.88
CA ASN A 46 -14.85 -8.36 -3.46
C ASN A 46 -14.10 -7.36 -2.57
N LEU A 47 -13.10 -6.65 -3.08
CA LEU A 47 -12.32 -5.68 -2.30
C LEU A 47 -13.20 -4.54 -1.78
N LEU A 48 -14.07 -3.98 -2.63
CA LEU A 48 -15.01 -2.93 -2.22
C LEU A 48 -15.98 -3.44 -1.14
N LYS A 49 -16.47 -4.69 -1.28
CA LYS A 49 -17.33 -5.33 -0.28
C LYS A 49 -16.61 -5.51 1.06
N ILE A 50 -15.35 -5.95 1.05
CA ILE A 50 -14.55 -6.11 2.27
C ILE A 50 -14.30 -4.74 2.93
N VAL A 51 -13.96 -3.71 2.16
CA VAL A 51 -13.74 -2.35 2.69
C VAL A 51 -15.02 -1.81 3.34
N ILE A 52 -16.18 -1.97 2.70
CA ILE A 52 -17.47 -1.55 3.27
C ILE A 52 -17.78 -2.34 4.55
N LEU A 53 -17.60 -3.66 4.54
CA LEU A 53 -17.81 -4.50 5.73
C LEU A 53 -16.88 -4.10 6.87
N LEU A 54 -15.61 -3.81 6.58
CA LEU A 54 -14.62 -3.41 7.58
C LEU A 54 -14.93 -2.01 8.14
N ALA A 55 -15.36 -1.06 7.31
CA ALA A 55 -15.84 0.24 7.76
C ALA A 55 -17.07 0.12 8.67
N LEU A 56 -18.02 -0.74 8.30
CA LEU A 56 -19.23 -1.00 9.10
C LEU A 56 -18.87 -1.68 10.43
N ALA A 57 -17.97 -2.67 10.40
CA ALA A 57 -17.47 -3.36 11.59
C ALA A 57 -16.71 -2.41 12.53
N LEU A 58 -15.85 -1.54 12.00
CA LEU A 58 -15.17 -0.50 12.78
C LEU A 58 -16.16 0.47 13.42
N THR A 59 -17.17 0.91 12.66
CA THR A 59 -18.21 1.81 13.15
C THR A 59 -19.02 1.17 14.27
N ALA A 60 -19.51 -0.06 14.05
CA ALA A 60 -20.24 -0.83 15.05
C ALA A 60 -19.38 -1.12 16.29
N GLY A 61 -18.11 -1.48 16.09
CA GLY A 61 -17.14 -1.69 17.16
C GLY A 61 -16.91 -0.43 18.00
N TRP A 62 -16.84 0.75 17.36
CA TRP A 62 -16.71 2.02 18.06
C TRP A 62 -17.93 2.30 18.96
N PHE A 63 -19.14 2.11 18.44
CA PHE A 63 -20.36 2.22 19.25
C PHE A 63 -20.38 1.22 20.40
N ALA A 64 -20.00 -0.04 20.14
CA ALA A 64 -19.94 -1.06 21.18
C ALA A 64 -18.98 -0.64 22.31
N ILE A 65 -17.75 -0.21 21.98
CA ILE A 65 -16.78 0.27 22.97
C ILE A 65 -17.36 1.44 23.78
N ALA A 66 -18.00 2.41 23.11
CA ALA A 66 -18.60 3.57 23.78
C ALA A 66 -19.70 3.15 24.78
N TYR A 67 -20.66 2.32 24.36
CA TYR A 67 -21.75 1.85 25.23
C TYR A 67 -21.23 0.99 26.38
N TRP A 68 -20.26 0.10 26.14
CA TRP A 68 -19.63 -0.68 27.20
C TRP A 68 -18.92 0.20 28.23
N SER A 69 -18.26 1.26 27.78
CA SER A 69 -17.61 2.23 28.68
C SER A 69 -18.61 2.92 29.59
N VAL A 70 -19.73 3.41 29.01
CA VAL A 70 -20.81 4.03 29.78
C VAL A 70 -21.43 3.02 30.75
N LEU A 71 -21.67 1.78 30.31
CA LEU A 71 -22.21 0.73 31.16
C LEU A 71 -21.32 0.46 32.37
N ILE A 72 -20.00 0.34 32.17
CA ILE A 72 -19.02 0.16 33.25
C ILE A 72 -19.08 1.34 34.23
N VAL A 73 -19.12 2.57 33.72
CA VAL A 73 -19.19 3.77 34.55
C VAL A 73 -20.47 3.78 35.39
N VAL A 74 -21.62 3.49 34.79
CA VAL A 74 -22.91 3.46 35.49
C VAL A 74 -22.93 2.37 36.56
N LEU A 75 -22.50 1.14 36.23
CA LEU A 75 -22.48 0.02 37.20
C LEU A 75 -21.54 0.29 38.38
N ALA A 76 -20.39 0.92 38.13
CA ALA A 76 -19.41 1.18 39.17
C ALA A 76 -19.65 2.51 39.91
N TRP A 77 -20.62 3.32 39.48
CA TRP A 77 -20.82 4.68 39.97
C TRP A 77 -21.07 4.73 41.48
N ASP A 78 -21.95 3.88 42.01
CA ASP A 78 -22.29 3.91 43.44
C ASP A 78 -21.12 3.51 44.34
N THR A 79 -20.21 2.67 43.84
CA THR A 79 -19.07 2.18 44.62
C THR A 79 -17.83 3.07 44.49
N TRP A 80 -17.56 3.59 43.29
CA TRP A 80 -16.33 4.31 42.96
C TRP A 80 -16.53 5.80 42.70
N GLY A 81 -17.74 6.24 42.37
CA GLY A 81 -18.08 7.60 42.00
C GLY A 81 -17.18 8.13 40.89
N TRP A 82 -16.65 9.34 41.05
CA TRP A 82 -15.77 9.99 40.07
C TRP A 82 -14.47 9.21 39.77
N LYS A 83 -14.02 8.31 40.66
CA LYS A 83 -12.75 7.57 40.48
C LYS A 83 -12.80 6.63 39.26
N ILE A 84 -13.98 6.08 38.93
CA ILE A 84 -14.12 5.21 37.75
C ILE A 84 -13.88 5.98 36.45
N LEU A 85 -14.27 7.26 36.40
CA LEU A 85 -14.03 8.12 35.25
C LEU A 85 -12.54 8.35 35.04
N LEU A 86 -11.79 8.60 36.12
CA LEU A 86 -10.33 8.75 36.05
C LEU A 86 -9.67 7.44 35.58
N LEU A 87 -10.10 6.30 36.11
CA LEU A 87 -9.57 4.99 35.71
C LEU A 87 -9.85 4.67 34.24
N MET A 88 -11.07 4.93 33.75
CA MET A 88 -11.40 4.78 32.34
C MET A 88 -10.62 5.77 31.45
N ALA A 89 -10.50 7.03 31.86
CA ALA A 89 -9.71 8.02 31.14
C ALA A 89 -8.25 7.60 31.01
N LEU A 90 -7.66 7.08 32.10
CA LEU A 90 -6.29 6.57 32.07
C LEU A 90 -6.17 5.34 31.15
N ALA A 91 -7.11 4.39 31.24
CA ALA A 91 -7.14 3.20 30.40
C ALA A 91 -7.22 3.55 28.90
N PHE A 92 -8.14 4.45 28.52
CA PHE A 92 -8.24 4.92 27.14
C PHE A 92 -7.04 5.71 26.68
N THR A 93 -6.42 6.50 27.57
CA THR A 93 -5.18 7.23 27.27
C THR A 93 -4.03 6.27 26.98
N VAL A 94 -3.84 5.24 27.82
CA VAL A 94 -2.81 4.22 27.60
C VAL A 94 -3.06 3.47 26.30
N LEU A 95 -4.33 3.12 26.02
CA LEU A 95 -4.70 2.46 24.76
C LEU A 95 -4.38 3.34 23.55
N ALA A 96 -4.78 4.62 23.58
CA ALA A 96 -4.53 5.57 22.50
C ALA A 96 -3.02 5.79 22.26
N VAL A 97 -2.23 5.97 23.32
CA VAL A 97 -0.78 6.10 23.23
C VAL A 97 -0.15 4.82 22.69
N GLY A 98 -0.60 3.65 23.15
CA GLY A 98 -0.17 2.36 22.63
C GLY A 98 -0.43 2.20 21.13
N LEU A 99 -1.64 2.52 20.67
CA LEU A 99 -1.98 2.50 19.24
C LEU A 99 -1.15 3.50 18.44
N ALA A 100 -0.93 4.73 18.95
CA ALA A 100 -0.13 5.74 18.28
C ALA A 100 1.35 5.31 18.15
N LEU A 101 1.92 4.72 19.19
CA LEU A 101 3.27 4.17 19.16
C LEU A 101 3.36 2.97 18.22
N TYR A 102 2.37 2.08 18.22
CA TYR A 102 2.30 0.95 17.31
C TYR A 102 2.21 1.42 15.85
N ALA A 103 1.28 2.34 15.53
CA ALA A 103 1.16 2.95 14.22
C ALA A 103 2.49 3.58 13.79
N ARG A 104 3.14 4.38 14.68
CA ARG A 104 4.46 4.95 14.41
C ARG A 104 5.52 3.89 14.16
N SER A 105 5.48 2.77 14.86
CA SER A 105 6.41 1.65 14.65
C SER A 105 6.20 0.98 13.29
N VAL A 106 4.96 0.76 12.87
CA VAL A 106 4.60 0.20 11.56
C VAL A 106 5.04 1.13 10.43
N LEU A 107 4.82 2.43 10.58
CA LEU A 107 5.28 3.45 9.62
C LEU A 107 6.82 3.50 9.54
N ARG A 108 7.52 3.43 10.68
CA ARG A 108 9.00 3.41 10.72
C ARG A 108 9.61 2.12 10.17
N GLN A 109 8.90 0.99 10.25
CA GLN A 109 9.33 -0.28 9.67
C GLN A 109 9.25 -0.31 8.12
N GLY A 110 8.79 0.77 7.48
CA GLY A 110 8.77 0.86 6.01
C GLY A 110 7.78 -0.08 5.33
N LYS A 111 6.97 -0.83 6.09
CA LYS A 111 6.00 -1.80 5.54
C LYS A 111 4.84 -1.17 4.77
N ILE A 112 4.67 0.15 4.86
CA ILE A 112 3.69 0.94 4.08
C ILE A 112 4.39 1.82 3.02
N ALA A 113 5.72 1.86 2.98
CA ALA A 113 6.40 2.50 1.87
C ALA A 113 6.30 1.54 0.69
N LEU A 114 5.42 1.83 -0.27
CA LEU A 114 5.33 1.12 -1.54
C LEU A 114 6.61 1.48 -2.33
N PRO A 115 7.70 0.69 -2.22
CA PRO A 115 9.04 1.15 -2.56
C PRO A 115 9.16 1.41 -4.05
N GLU A 116 8.44 0.62 -4.84
CA GLU A 116 8.24 0.74 -6.28
C GLU A 116 7.63 2.10 -6.66
N THR A 117 6.49 2.50 -6.08
CA THR A 117 5.85 3.80 -6.39
C THR A 117 6.72 4.99 -5.98
N MET A 118 7.44 4.92 -4.87
CA MET A 118 8.36 6.00 -4.49
C MET A 118 9.60 6.07 -5.39
N ALA A 119 10.06 4.95 -5.94
CA ALA A 119 11.12 4.93 -6.95
C ALA A 119 10.63 5.54 -8.27
N GLU A 120 9.39 5.26 -8.64
CA GLU A 120 8.76 5.78 -9.86
C GLU A 120 8.49 7.30 -9.77
N LEU A 121 7.95 7.78 -8.65
CA LEU A 121 7.80 9.23 -8.40
C LEU A 121 9.13 9.98 -8.37
N ARG A 122 10.21 9.35 -7.87
CA ARG A 122 11.55 9.95 -7.88
C ARG A 122 12.10 10.05 -9.30
N LYS A 123 11.86 9.04 -10.14
CA LYS A 123 12.28 9.02 -11.54
C LYS A 123 11.57 10.10 -12.35
N ASP A 124 10.27 10.31 -12.10
CA ASP A 124 9.52 11.41 -12.70
C ASP A 124 10.02 12.79 -12.25
N ARG A 125 10.37 12.93 -10.96
CA ARG A 125 10.98 14.17 -10.44
C ARG A 125 12.35 14.44 -11.06
N ASP A 126 13.20 13.43 -11.16
CA ASP A 126 14.55 13.56 -11.72
C ASP A 126 14.52 13.77 -13.25
N ALA A 127 13.41 13.48 -13.93
CA ALA A 127 13.18 13.84 -15.33
C ALA A 127 12.74 15.31 -15.52
N LEU A 128 12.30 15.98 -14.45
CA LEU A 128 11.85 17.38 -14.45
C LEU A 128 12.92 18.38 -13.97
N LEU A 129 14.06 17.89 -13.48
CA LEU A 129 15.23 18.68 -13.05
C LEU A 129 16.40 18.47 -14.01
#